data_AF-A0A1H4WPZ5-F1
#
_entry.id   AF-A0A1H4WPZ5-F1
#
_cell.length_a   1.000
_cell.length_b   1.000
_cell.length_c   1.000
_cell.angle_alpha   90.00
_cell.angle_beta   90.00
_cell.angle_gamma   90.00
#
_symmetry.space_group_name_H-M   'P 1'
#
loop_
_entity.id
_entity.type
_entity.pdbx_description
1 polymer ?
#
loop_
_entity_poly.entity_id
_entity_poly.type
_entity_poly.pdbx_seq_one_letter_code
_entity_poly.pdbx_strand_id
1 'polypeptide(L)' 'MIEADLHQTYGLDVGDRALMHTRSWRWLSTRIAGLFGAETRVHRHFFPPPPPPDPNRR' A
#
# COMPACT_ATOMS: atom_id res chain seq x y z
N MET A 1 -0.98 7.18 4.41
CA MET A 1 -1.47 5.86 3.94
C MET A 1 -0.32 4.98 3.45
N ILE A 2 0.46 5.41 2.45
CA ILE A 2 1.56 4.59 1.89
C ILE A 2 2.60 4.20 2.94
N GLU A 3 3.09 5.15 3.75
CA GLU A 3 4.08 4.89 4.80
C GLU A 3 3.62 3.82 5.81
N ALA A 4 2.39 3.92 6.30
CA ALA A 4 1.82 2.93 7.22
C ALA A 4 1.71 1.54 6.57
N ASP A 5 1.35 1.46 5.29
CA ASP A 5 1.27 0.19 4.56
C ASP A 5 2.67 -0.38 4.27
N LEU A 6 3.67 0.46 3.99
CA LEU A 6 5.07 0.04 3.87
C LEU A 6 5.60 -0.52 5.21
N HIS A 7 5.27 0.14 6.32
CA HIS A 7 5.66 -0.31 7.64
C HIS A 7 4.98 -1.65 8.01
N GLN A 8 3.68 -1.78 7.77
CA GLN A 8 2.93 -3.01 8.11
C GLN A 8 3.24 -4.19 7.18
N THR A 9 3.43 -3.94 5.88
CA THR A 9 3.62 -5.00 4.88
C THR A 9 5.09 -5.44 4.79
N TYR A 10 6.02 -4.50 4.96
CA TYR A 10 7.45 -4.74 4.72
C TYR A 10 8.37 -4.38 5.89
N GLY A 11 7.84 -3.86 7.00
CA GLY A 11 8.67 -3.39 8.12
C GLY A 11 9.52 -2.17 7.78
N LEU A 12 9.11 -1.38 6.77
CA LEU A 12 9.88 -0.24 6.28
C LEU A 12 9.38 1.06 6.90
N ASP A 13 10.26 1.74 7.63
CA ASP A 13 10.06 3.12 8.09
C ASP A 13 10.69 4.10 7.09
N VAL A 14 9.87 4.95 6.46
CA VAL A 14 10.36 5.96 5.51
C VAL A 14 10.98 7.17 6.23
N GLY A 15 10.69 7.34 7.52
CA GLY A 15 11.34 8.31 8.40
C GLY A 15 12.79 7.94 8.74
N ASP A 16 13.18 6.67 8.62
CA ASP A 16 14.56 6.23 8.81
C ASP A 16 15.45 6.72 7.65
N ARG A 17 16.15 7.83 7.90
CA ARG A 17 17.08 8.43 6.94
C ARG A 17 18.24 7.49 6.59
N ALA A 18 18.74 6.67 7.51
CA ALA A 18 19.85 5.77 7.22
C ALA A 18 19.41 4.67 6.24
N LEU A 19 18.21 4.13 6.44
CA LEU A 19 17.60 3.20 5.50
C LEU A 19 17.36 3.86 4.13
N MET A 20 16.79 5.07 4.09
CA MET A 20 16.51 5.76 2.83
C MET A 20 17.77 6.17 2.06
N HIS A 21 18.86 6.53 2.75
CA HIS A 21 20.13 6.87 2.10
C HIS A 21 20.86 5.67 1.48
N THR A 22 20.64 4.46 2.01
CA THR A 22 21.32 3.23 1.55
C THR A 22 20.56 2.50 0.44
N ARG A 23 19.36 2.97 0.09
CA ARG A 23 18.50 2.35 -0.93
C ARG A 23 18.26 3.31 -2.08
N SER A 24 18.19 2.75 -3.29
CA SER A 24 17.89 3.56 -4.47
C SER A 24 16.40 3.91 -4.54
N TRP A 25 16.08 4.98 -5.25
CA TRP A 25 14.68 5.33 -5.54
C TRP A 25 13.92 4.18 -6.21
N ARG A 26 14.56 3.45 -7.14
CA ARG A 26 13.95 2.29 -7.80
C ARG A 26 13.57 1.20 -6.80
N TRP A 27 14.36 0.97 -5.76
CA TRP A 27 14.01 0.02 -4.70
C TRP A 27 12.73 0.43 -3.98
N LEU A 28 12.62 1.71 -3.60
CA LEU A 28 11.43 2.24 -2.91
C LEU A 28 10.20 2.21 -3.82
N SER A 29 10.36 2.65 -5.08
CA SER A 29 9.30 2.63 -6.09
C SER A 29 8.71 1.24 -6.30
N THR A 30 9.55 0.20 -6.41
CA THR A 30 9.10 -1.20 -6.52
C THR A 30 8.28 -1.64 -5.31
N ARG A 31 8.66 -1.23 -4.10
CA ARG A 31 7.89 -1.59 -2.88
C ARG A 31 6.56 -0.85 -2.79
N ILE A 32 6.52 0.41 -3.21
CA ILE A 32 5.25 1.15 -3.35
C ILE A 32 4.34 0.46 -4.37
N ALA A 33 4.86 0.06 -5.52
CA ALA A 33 4.08 -0.67 -6.53
C ALA A 33 3.57 -2.03 -5.99
N GLY A 34 4.36 -2.71 -5.16
CA GLY A 34 3.95 -3.96 -4.49
C GLY A 34 2.72 -3.81 -3.59
N LEU A 35 2.47 -2.63 -3.02
CA LEU A 35 1.31 -2.39 -2.16
C LEU A 35 -0.03 -2.58 -2.89
N PHE A 36 -0.06 -2.37 -4.20
CA PHE A 36 -1.26 -2.55 -5.02
C PHE A 36 -1.64 -4.02 -5.20
N GLY A 37 -0.70 -4.96 -4.99
CA GLY A 37 -0.96 -6.40 -5.09
C GLY A 37 -1.17 -7.10 -3.74
N ALA A 38 -1.05 -6.37 -2.63
CA ALA A 38 -1.22 -6.89 -1.28
C ALA A 38 -2.52 -6.36 -0.65
N GLU A 39 -3.00 -7.00 0.41
CA GLU A 39 -4.21 -6.57 1.12
C GLU A 39 -3.95 -5.33 1.99
N THR A 40 -3.70 -4.20 1.35
CA THR A 40 -3.31 -2.93 1.96
C THR A 40 -4.43 -1.90 1.88
N ARG A 41 -4.29 -0.78 2.60
CA ARG A 41 -5.23 0.34 2.47
C ARG A 41 -5.13 0.98 1.10
N VAL A 42 -3.92 1.06 0.53
CA VAL A 42 -3.69 1.48 -0.85
C VAL A 42 -4.47 0.58 -1.83
N HIS A 43 -4.36 -0.74 -1.71
CA HIS A 43 -5.11 -1.65 -2.57
C HIS A 43 -6.62 -1.43 -2.46
N ARG A 44 -7.18 -1.42 -1.26
CA ARG A 44 -8.64 -1.22 -1.05
C ARG A 44 -9.13 0.15 -1.54
N HIS A 45 -8.27 1.16 -1.54
CA HIS A 45 -8.62 2.49 -2.04
C HIS A 45 -8.76 2.50 -3.57
N PHE A 46 -7.84 1.86 -4.29
CA PHE A 46 -7.84 1.83 -5.75
C PHE A 46 -8.67 0.69 -6.34
N PHE A 47 -8.90 -0.37 -5.56
CA PHE A 47 -9.72 -1.52 -5.90
C PHE A 47 -10.78 -1.72 -4.80
N PRO A 48 -11.73 -0.79 -4.65
CA PRO A 48 -12.76 -0.91 -3.64
C PRO A 48 -13.58 -2.19 -3.88
N PRO A 49 -13.99 -2.90 -2.82
CA PRO A 49 -14.87 -4.04 -2.96
C PRO A 49 -16.19 -3.60 -3.61
N PRO A 50 -16.86 -4.49 -4.36
CA PRO A 50 -18.14 -4.17 -4.95
C PRO A 50 -19.12 -3.73 -3.86
N PRO A 51 -19.99 -2.74 -4.16
CA PRO A 51 -21.00 -2.32 -3.21
C PRO A 51 -21.85 -3.52 -2.80
N PRO A 52 -22.33 -3.57 -1.54
CA PRO A 52 -23.22 -4.62 -1.12
C PRO A 52 -24.46 -4.66 -2.05
N PRO A 53 -25.03 -5.84 -2.30
CA PRO A 53 -26.21 -5.97 -3.14
C PRO A 53 -27.32 -5.08 -2.61
N ASP A 54 -27.95 -4.31 -3.51
CA ASP A 54 -29.07 -3.44 -3.16
C ASP A 54 -30.27 -4.30 -2.73
N PRO A 55 -30.73 -4.21 -1.46
CA PRO A 55 -31.84 -5.01 -0.98
C PRO A 55 -33.16 -4.71 -1.72
N ASN A 56 -33.25 -3.60 -2.46
CA ASN A 56 -34.46 -3.17 -3.16
C ASN A 56 -34.46 -3.47 -4.66
N ARG A 57 -33.35 -3.99 -5.23
CA ARG A 57 -33.27 -4.32 -6.66
C ARG A 57 -33.92 -5.69 -6.91
N ARG A 58 -35.24 -5.70 -7.13
CA ARG A 58 -36.00 -6.87 -7.62
C ARG A 58 -35.98 -6.95 -9.14
#